data_AF-A0A531K1Y0-F1
#
_entry.id   AF-A0A531K1Y0-F1
#
_cell.length_a   1.000
_cell.length_b   1.000
_cell.length_c   1.000
_cell.angle_alpha   90.00
_cell.angle_beta   90.00
_cell.angle_gamma   90.00
#
_symmetry.space_group_name_H-M   'P 1'
#
loop_
_entity.id
_entity.type
_entity.pdbx_description
1 polymer ?
#
loop_
_entity_poly.entity_id
_entity_poly.type
_entity_poly.pdbx_seq_one_letter_code
_entity_poly.pdbx_strand_id
1 'polypeptide(L)'
;HRKRGGHVVGICGGFQMLGRKVSDPAGIEGSVTEAEGLGLLDIETVMEPEKTVRNVSARSVQFDLPLEGYEIHLGRTTGPDMARPSAVINGIDDGAISADGKVVGTYLHGLFSADAFRARFLESLGVKGGGIDYRADVERALDEVAAELETHLDCDAIFGLAR
;
A
#
# COMPACT_ATOMS: atom_id res chain seq x y z
N HIS A 1 -1.02 16.52 12.61
CA HIS A 1 -2.21 15.69 12.33
C HIS A 1 -2.57 14.76 13.50
N ARG A 2 -1.73 13.76 13.83
CA ARG A 2 -1.97 12.80 14.93
C ARG A 2 -2.30 13.43 16.29
N LYS A 3 -1.55 14.46 16.72
CA LYS A 3 -1.80 15.18 17.99
C LYS A 3 -3.21 15.83 18.08
N ARG A 4 -3.90 16.00 16.95
CA ARG A 4 -5.28 16.52 16.88
C ARG A 4 -6.32 15.40 16.72
N GLY A 5 -5.93 14.15 16.95
CA GLY A 5 -6.82 12.97 16.88
C GLY A 5 -7.01 12.38 15.48
N GLY A 6 -6.26 12.86 14.48
CA GLY A 6 -6.38 12.40 13.09
C GLY A 6 -5.77 11.00 12.83
N HIS A 7 -6.24 10.37 11.74
CA HIS A 7 -5.78 9.05 11.29
C HIS A 7 -4.58 9.17 10.34
N VAL A 8 -3.70 8.16 10.35
CA VAL A 8 -2.53 8.08 9.47
C VAL A 8 -2.46 6.68 8.88
N VAL A 9 -2.27 6.60 7.56
CA VAL A 9 -2.01 5.33 6.86
C VAL A 9 -0.66 5.44 6.17
N GLY A 10 0.24 4.51 6.47
CA GLY A 10 1.55 4.39 5.84
C GLY A 10 1.59 3.15 4.94
N ILE A 11 2.07 3.31 3.71
CA ILE A 11 2.23 2.22 2.74
C ILE A 11 3.71 2.12 2.38
N CYS A 12 4.28 0.91 2.47
CA CYS A 12 5.68 0.63 2.16
C CYS A 12 6.65 1.55 2.92
N GLY A 13 7.40 2.44 2.26
CA GLY A 13 8.28 3.41 2.93
C GLY A 13 7.54 4.28 3.95
N GLY A 14 6.26 4.60 3.69
CA GLY A 14 5.41 5.27 4.65
C GLY A 14 5.16 4.44 5.91
N PHE A 15 4.97 3.12 5.78
CA PHE A 15 4.82 2.21 6.91
C PHE A 15 6.11 2.14 7.74
N GLN A 16 7.26 2.00 7.08
CA GLN A 16 8.57 1.97 7.74
C GLN A 16 8.80 3.24 8.57
N MET A 17 8.49 4.40 8.00
CA MET A 17 8.62 5.70 8.66
C MET A 17 7.62 5.91 9.81
N LEU A 18 6.55 5.13 9.94
CA LEU A 18 5.69 5.19 11.12
C LEU A 18 6.35 4.60 12.37
N GLY A 19 7.38 3.77 12.19
CA GLY A 19 8.14 3.14 13.27
C GLY A 19 9.01 4.10 14.06
N ARG A 20 9.82 3.54 14.95
CA ARG A 20 10.81 4.27 15.76
C ARG A 20 12.09 4.54 14.97
N LYS A 21 12.49 3.62 14.08
CA LYS A 21 13.76 3.71 13.33
C LYS A 21 13.70 2.91 12.03
N VAL A 22 14.39 3.43 11.01
CA VAL A 22 14.76 2.70 9.78
C VAL A 22 16.29 2.63 9.71
N SER A 23 16.84 1.43 9.65
CA SER A 23 18.29 1.19 9.56
C SER A 23 18.64 0.54 8.22
N ASP A 24 19.63 1.08 7.52
CA ASP A 24 20.23 0.54 6.30
C ASP A 24 21.74 0.26 6.52
N PRO A 25 22.09 -0.79 7.28
CA PRO A 25 23.47 -1.08 7.64
C PRO A 25 24.36 -1.43 6.44
N ALA A 26 23.74 -1.83 5.31
CA ALA A 26 24.45 -2.21 4.09
C ALA A 26 24.54 -1.06 3.07
N GLY A 27 23.94 0.11 3.35
CA GLY A 27 23.95 1.26 2.45
C GLY A 27 23.27 0.97 1.10
N ILE A 28 22.19 0.19 1.13
CA ILE A 28 21.43 -0.25 -0.05
C ILE A 28 20.76 0.95 -0.73
N GLU A 29 20.19 1.88 0.05
CA GLU A 29 19.50 3.07 -0.43
C GLU A 29 20.41 4.31 -0.48
N GLY A 30 21.59 4.26 0.15
CA GLY A 30 22.59 5.33 0.03
C GLY A 30 23.54 5.45 1.21
N SER A 31 24.12 6.65 1.38
CA SER A 31 25.12 6.93 2.43
C SER A 31 24.53 7.15 3.83
N VAL A 32 23.23 7.41 3.92
CA VAL A 32 22.50 7.52 5.19
C VAL A 32 22.09 6.12 5.63
N THR A 33 22.73 5.61 6.66
CA THR A 33 22.54 4.23 7.13
C THR A 33 21.54 4.10 8.27
N GLU A 34 21.07 5.20 8.84
CA GLU A 34 19.99 5.21 9.83
C GLU A 34 19.15 6.49 9.72
N ALA A 35 17.85 6.35 9.91
CA ALA A 35 16.89 7.46 9.99
C ALA A 35 15.93 7.25 11.17
N GLU A 36 15.67 8.33 11.91
CA GLU A 36 14.64 8.34 12.95
C GLU A 36 13.24 8.30 12.31
N GLY A 37 12.40 7.39 12.79
CA GLY A 37 11.01 7.30 12.36
C GLY A 37 10.10 8.27 13.12
N LEU A 38 8.81 8.29 12.78
CA LEU A 38 7.83 9.18 13.41
C LEU A 38 7.40 8.71 14.82
N GLY A 39 7.77 7.49 15.21
CA GLY A 39 7.44 6.91 16.51
C GLY A 39 5.93 6.74 16.74
N LEU A 40 5.15 6.56 15.67
CA LEU A 40 3.70 6.41 15.74
C LEU A 40 3.24 4.97 15.93
N LEU A 41 4.12 4.02 15.61
CA LEU A 41 4.01 2.58 15.85
C LEU A 41 5.28 2.09 16.56
N ASP A 42 5.13 1.13 17.46
CA ASP A 42 6.26 0.41 18.08
C ASP A 42 6.75 -0.70 17.14
N ILE A 43 7.46 -0.27 16.10
CA ILE A 43 8.11 -1.10 15.10
C ILE A 43 9.45 -0.47 14.69
N GLU A 44 10.34 -1.28 14.16
CA GLU A 44 11.59 -0.87 13.54
C GLU A 44 11.76 -1.61 12.21
N THR A 45 12.39 -0.95 11.24
CA THR A 45 12.67 -1.52 9.93
C THR A 45 14.18 -1.61 9.73
N VAL A 46 14.65 -2.75 9.25
CA VAL A 46 16.02 -2.92 8.76
C VAL A 46 15.95 -3.17 7.26
N MET A 47 16.65 -2.37 6.46
CA MET A 47 16.79 -2.56 5.01
C MET A 47 17.60 -3.81 4.73
N GLU A 48 17.15 -4.58 3.74
CA GLU A 48 17.72 -5.86 3.37
C GLU A 48 17.94 -5.90 1.86
N PRO A 49 18.99 -6.59 1.38
CA PRO A 49 19.36 -6.57 -0.03
C PRO A 49 18.33 -7.28 -0.93
N GLU A 50 17.53 -8.18 -0.37
CA GLU A 50 16.50 -8.89 -1.11
C GLU A 50 15.26 -8.01 -1.29
N LYS A 51 14.96 -7.69 -2.55
CA LYS A 51 13.77 -6.92 -2.91
C LYS A 51 12.57 -7.85 -3.07
N THR A 52 11.53 -7.61 -2.30
CA THR A 52 10.23 -8.27 -2.53
C THR A 52 9.50 -7.52 -3.64
N VAL A 53 9.20 -8.22 -4.75
CA VAL A 53 8.35 -7.70 -5.85
C VAL A 53 7.40 -8.79 -6.30
N ARG A 54 6.11 -8.67 -5.99
CA ARG A 54 5.09 -9.65 -6.39
C ARG A 54 3.68 -9.09 -6.33
N ASN A 55 2.80 -9.56 -7.21
CA ASN A 55 1.35 -9.38 -7.06
C ASN A 55 0.83 -10.32 -5.97
N VAL A 56 -0.14 -9.86 -5.19
CA VAL A 56 -0.66 -10.59 -4.04
C VAL A 56 -2.17 -10.45 -3.88
N SER A 57 -2.79 -11.51 -3.38
CA SER A 57 -4.11 -11.44 -2.79
C SER A 57 -3.97 -11.20 -1.30
N ALA A 58 -4.83 -10.36 -0.75
CA ALA A 58 -4.80 -9.99 0.64
C ALA A 58 -6.19 -9.85 1.23
N ARG A 59 -6.26 -9.68 2.54
CA ARG A 59 -7.49 -9.40 3.28
C ARG A 59 -7.20 -8.34 4.32
N SER A 60 -8.04 -7.32 4.40
CA SER A 60 -7.95 -6.32 5.48
C SER A 60 -8.36 -6.97 6.81
N VAL A 61 -7.55 -6.80 7.84
CA VAL A 61 -7.87 -7.33 9.18
C VAL A 61 -9.00 -6.53 9.82
N GLN A 62 -8.99 -5.21 9.65
CA GLN A 62 -9.94 -4.31 10.30
C GLN A 62 -11.39 -4.49 9.82
N PHE A 63 -11.60 -4.77 8.54
CA PHE A 63 -12.93 -4.82 7.92
C PHE A 63 -13.30 -6.18 7.36
N ASP A 64 -12.38 -7.16 7.40
CA ASP A 64 -12.57 -8.49 6.83
C ASP A 64 -12.93 -8.46 5.33
N LEU A 65 -12.35 -7.53 4.59
CA LEU A 65 -12.60 -7.35 3.16
C LEU A 65 -11.45 -7.88 2.31
N PRO A 66 -11.74 -8.52 1.16
CA PRO A 66 -10.72 -8.93 0.22
C PRO A 66 -10.02 -7.71 -0.38
N LEU A 67 -8.73 -7.87 -0.63
CA LEU A 67 -7.85 -6.89 -1.23
C LEU A 67 -7.02 -7.57 -2.33
N GLU A 68 -6.64 -6.79 -3.33
CA GLU A 68 -5.67 -7.18 -4.34
C GLU A 68 -4.67 -6.05 -4.49
N GLY A 69 -3.42 -6.43 -4.75
CA GLY A 69 -2.35 -5.45 -4.82
C GLY A 69 -1.01 -6.09 -5.12
N TYR A 70 0.04 -5.41 -4.69
CA TYR A 70 1.39 -5.89 -4.88
C TYR A 70 2.29 -5.43 -3.73
N GLU A 71 3.36 -6.17 -3.51
CA GLU A 71 4.46 -5.78 -2.65
C GLU A 71 5.62 -5.30 -3.53
N ILE A 72 6.20 -4.15 -3.19
CA ILE A 72 7.45 -3.66 -3.79
C ILE A 72 8.28 -2.97 -2.71
N HIS A 73 9.00 -3.74 -1.90
CA HIS A 73 9.76 -3.16 -0.80
C HIS A 73 11.11 -3.85 -0.58
N LEU A 74 11.98 -3.08 0.04
CA LEU A 74 13.19 -3.55 0.68
C LEU A 74 12.98 -3.49 2.19
N GLY A 75 13.67 -4.36 2.89
CA GLY A 75 13.71 -4.36 4.34
C GLY A 75 12.59 -5.10 5.02
N ARG A 76 12.90 -5.50 6.25
CA ARG A 76 12.06 -6.25 7.17
C ARG A 76 11.67 -5.36 8.33
N THR A 77 10.37 -5.24 8.55
CA THR A 77 9.82 -4.55 9.71
C THR A 77 9.49 -5.57 10.80
N THR A 78 9.81 -5.24 12.05
CA THR A 78 9.50 -6.05 13.24
C THR A 78 9.10 -5.14 14.40
N GLY A 79 8.31 -5.65 15.35
CA GLY A 79 8.04 -4.94 16.61
C GLY A 79 6.73 -5.34 17.27
N PRO A 80 6.49 -4.90 18.51
CA PRO A 80 5.29 -5.26 19.27
C PRO A 80 3.96 -4.95 18.56
N ASP A 81 3.90 -3.86 17.80
CA ASP A 81 2.66 -3.46 17.13
C ASP A 81 2.27 -4.37 15.96
N MET A 82 3.19 -5.20 15.45
CA MET A 82 2.87 -6.21 14.44
C MET A 82 2.04 -7.38 14.97
N ALA A 83 1.87 -7.50 16.29
CA ALA A 83 0.87 -8.40 16.87
C ALA A 83 -0.58 -7.97 16.56
N ARG A 84 -0.76 -6.78 15.98
CA ARG A 84 -2.03 -6.26 15.47
C ARG A 84 -1.88 -5.95 13.98
N PRO A 85 -1.83 -6.96 13.11
CA PRO A 85 -1.63 -6.76 11.68
C PRO A 85 -2.77 -5.94 11.06
N SER A 86 -2.47 -5.21 10.00
CA SER A 86 -3.47 -4.44 9.25
C SER A 86 -4.04 -5.22 8.06
N ALA A 87 -3.25 -6.13 7.51
CA ALA A 87 -3.61 -6.99 6.40
C ALA A 87 -3.08 -8.41 6.62
N VAL A 88 -3.67 -9.37 5.91
CA VAL A 88 -3.12 -10.70 5.73
C VAL A 88 -2.82 -10.87 4.24
N ILE A 89 -1.56 -11.00 3.88
CA ILE A 89 -1.08 -11.13 2.49
C ILE A 89 -0.72 -12.60 2.25
N ASN A 90 -1.39 -13.26 1.31
CA ASN A 90 -1.16 -14.68 0.99
C ASN A 90 -1.14 -15.61 2.23
N GLY A 91 -1.97 -15.31 3.24
CA GLY A 91 -2.06 -16.08 4.49
C GLY A 91 -1.03 -15.72 5.56
N ILE A 92 -0.20 -14.70 5.34
CA ILE A 92 0.80 -14.20 6.29
C ILE A 92 0.39 -12.82 6.78
N ASP A 93 0.49 -12.60 8.09
CA ASP A 93 0.22 -11.31 8.71
C ASP A 93 1.16 -10.22 8.18
N ASP A 94 0.59 -9.09 7.78
CA ASP A 94 1.32 -7.92 7.30
C ASP A 94 0.89 -6.65 8.05
N GLY A 95 1.84 -5.74 8.18
CA GLY A 95 1.59 -4.40 8.68
C GLY A 95 1.40 -4.35 10.19
N ALA A 96 0.90 -3.22 10.66
CA ALA A 96 0.62 -2.98 12.07
C ALA A 96 -0.47 -1.93 12.25
N ILE A 97 -1.21 -2.04 13.35
CA ILE A 97 -2.21 -1.09 13.80
C ILE A 97 -1.87 -0.62 15.22
N SER A 98 -1.89 0.70 15.44
CA SER A 98 -1.73 1.29 16.78
C SER A 98 -2.85 0.85 17.72
N ALA A 99 -2.60 0.82 19.03
CA ALA A 99 -3.59 0.37 20.01
C ALA A 99 -4.93 1.15 19.96
N ASP A 100 -4.91 2.41 19.51
CA ASP A 100 -6.10 3.25 19.34
C ASP A 100 -6.75 3.13 17.95
N GLY A 101 -6.22 2.29 17.06
CA GLY A 101 -6.76 2.06 15.70
C GLY A 101 -6.57 3.22 14.72
N LYS A 102 -5.81 4.26 15.10
CA LYS A 102 -5.69 5.49 14.28
C LYS A 102 -4.50 5.51 13.34
N VAL A 103 -3.52 4.65 13.58
CA VAL A 103 -2.34 4.53 12.73
C VAL A 103 -2.29 3.13 12.18
N VAL A 104 -2.24 3.04 10.85
CA VAL A 104 -2.25 1.79 10.10
C VAL A 104 -1.05 1.80 9.17
N GLY A 105 -0.29 0.72 9.17
CA GLY A 105 0.83 0.51 8.27
C GLY A 105 0.71 -0.83 7.55
N THR A 106 1.12 -0.90 6.28
CA THR A 106 1.13 -2.14 5.48
C THR A 106 2.19 -2.05 4.36
N TYR A 107 2.70 -3.20 3.90
CA TYR A 107 3.48 -3.29 2.67
C TYR A 107 2.63 -3.46 1.42
N LEU A 108 1.34 -3.71 1.56
CA LEU A 108 0.40 -3.86 0.45
C LEU A 108 0.17 -2.53 -0.27
N HIS A 109 0.69 -2.42 -1.49
CA HIS A 109 0.28 -1.37 -2.42
C HIS A 109 -1.08 -1.73 -3.05
N GLY A 110 -1.85 -0.69 -3.41
CA GLY A 110 -3.20 -0.88 -3.94
C GLY A 110 -4.30 -0.97 -2.87
N LEU A 111 -3.98 -0.78 -1.58
CA LEU A 111 -4.94 -0.84 -0.48
C LEU A 111 -6.27 -0.09 -0.76
N PHE A 112 -6.20 1.11 -1.35
CA PHE A 112 -7.36 1.95 -1.64
C PHE A 112 -7.97 1.74 -3.04
N SER A 113 -7.40 0.89 -3.89
CA SER A 113 -8.03 0.55 -5.18
C SER A 113 -9.24 -0.37 -4.98
N ALA A 114 -9.28 -1.12 -3.88
CA ALA A 114 -10.43 -1.93 -3.51
C ALA A 114 -11.59 -1.05 -3.00
N ASP A 115 -12.64 -0.93 -3.81
CA ASP A 115 -13.79 -0.06 -3.56
C ASP A 115 -14.49 -0.33 -2.24
N ALA A 116 -14.74 -1.61 -1.93
CA ALA A 116 -15.37 -2.00 -0.68
C ALA A 116 -14.53 -1.56 0.53
N PHE A 117 -13.20 -1.74 0.46
CA PHE A 117 -12.29 -1.31 1.51
C PHE A 117 -12.28 0.21 1.63
N ARG A 118 -12.11 0.93 0.52
CA ARG A 118 -12.10 2.39 0.48
C ARG A 118 -13.39 2.98 1.06
N ALA A 119 -14.55 2.43 0.68
CA ALA A 119 -15.84 2.86 1.20
C ALA A 119 -15.94 2.65 2.72
N ARG A 120 -15.59 1.46 3.23
CA ARG A 120 -15.62 1.19 4.68
C ARG A 120 -14.60 2.00 5.47
N PHE A 121 -13.42 2.21 4.90
CA PHE A 121 -12.40 3.05 5.51
C PHE A 121 -12.89 4.50 5.63
N LEU A 122 -13.43 5.10 4.57
CA LEU A 122 -13.99 6.45 4.61
C LEU A 122 -15.18 6.56 5.58
N GLU A 123 -16.07 5.56 5.60
CA GLU A 123 -17.18 5.49 6.55
C GLU A 123 -16.67 5.47 8.01
N SER A 124 -15.60 4.72 8.29
CA SER A 124 -14.96 4.68 9.62
C SER A 124 -14.39 6.03 10.06
N LEU A 125 -14.09 6.92 9.10
CA LEU A 125 -13.64 8.30 9.35
C LEU A 125 -14.81 9.29 9.45
N GLY A 126 -16.05 8.83 9.36
CA GLY A 126 -17.26 9.67 9.37
C GLY A 126 -17.53 10.36 8.03
N VAL A 127 -16.83 9.99 6.96
CA VAL A 127 -17.08 10.49 5.60
C VAL A 127 -18.23 9.69 5.00
N LYS A 128 -19.37 10.34 4.78
CA LYS A 128 -20.53 9.75 4.11
C LYS A 128 -20.54 10.19 2.65
N GLY A 129 -20.56 9.24 1.71
CA GLY A 129 -20.59 9.50 0.27
C GLY A 129 -19.23 9.26 -0.39
N GLY A 130 -19.13 8.16 -1.13
CA GLY A 130 -17.89 7.73 -1.78
C GLY A 130 -18.06 6.40 -2.49
N GLY A 131 -19.16 6.25 -3.24
CA GLY A 131 -19.48 5.08 -4.05
C GLY A 131 -19.17 5.30 -5.53
N ILE A 132 -18.12 6.05 -5.84
CA ILE A 132 -17.62 6.15 -7.22
C ILE A 132 -16.68 4.96 -7.41
N ASP A 133 -17.01 4.10 -8.37
CA ASP A 133 -16.17 2.99 -8.83
C ASP A 133 -15.00 3.58 -9.61
N TYR A 134 -13.98 4.00 -8.87
CA TYR A 134 -12.79 4.63 -9.43
C TYR A 134 -12.09 3.68 -10.42
N ARG A 135 -12.15 2.37 -10.18
CA ARG A 135 -11.56 1.40 -11.10
C ARG A 135 -12.33 1.40 -12.43
N ALA A 136 -13.66 1.33 -12.40
CA ALA A 136 -14.47 1.43 -13.60
C ALA A 136 -14.30 2.76 -14.34
N ASP A 137 -14.06 3.86 -13.60
CA ASP A 137 -13.76 5.16 -14.20
C ASP A 137 -12.40 5.19 -14.89
N VAL A 138 -11.37 4.59 -14.29
CA VAL A 138 -10.05 4.46 -14.90
C VAL A 138 -10.10 3.53 -16.11
N GLU A 139 -10.73 2.36 -16.00
CA GLU A 139 -10.92 1.43 -17.13
C GLU A 139 -11.64 2.11 -18.29
N ARG A 140 -12.73 2.84 -18.01
CA ARG A 140 -13.44 3.59 -19.05
C ARG A 140 -12.56 4.67 -19.70
N ALA A 141 -11.76 5.39 -18.93
CA ALA A 141 -10.83 6.38 -19.49
C ALA A 141 -9.73 5.72 -20.33
N LEU A 142 -9.25 4.53 -19.94
CA LEU A 142 -8.29 3.77 -20.72
C LEU A 142 -8.90 3.23 -22.02
N ASP A 143 -10.15 2.74 -21.97
CA ASP A 143 -10.91 2.30 -23.15
C ASP A 143 -11.15 3.44 -24.12
N GLU A 144 -11.49 4.64 -23.62
CA GLU A 144 -11.66 5.85 -24.45
C GLU A 144 -10.35 6.21 -25.17
N VAL A 145 -9.21 6.16 -24.47
CA VAL A 145 -7.90 6.39 -25.08
C VAL A 145 -7.55 5.30 -26.10
N ALA A 146 -7.82 4.03 -25.79
CA ALA A 146 -7.56 2.92 -26.69
C ALA A 146 -8.36 3.06 -28.01
N ALA A 147 -9.64 3.41 -27.93
CA ALA A 147 -10.49 3.62 -29.09
C ALA A 147 -10.00 4.78 -29.99
N GLU A 148 -9.51 5.86 -29.38
CA GLU A 148 -8.93 6.99 -30.11
C GLU A 148 -7.62 6.57 -30.82
N LEU A 149 -6.78 5.78 -30.15
CA LEU A 149 -5.55 5.26 -30.73
C LEU A 149 -5.83 4.32 -31.91
N GLU A 150 -6.81 3.42 -31.81
CA GLU A 150 -7.23 2.54 -32.92
C GLU A 150 -7.75 3.33 -34.14
N THR A 151 -8.31 4.51 -33.92
CA THR A 151 -8.77 5.39 -35.00
C THR A 151 -7.61 6.06 -35.76
N HIS A 152 -6.50 6.31 -35.07
CA HIS A 152 -5.38 7.11 -35.60
C HIS A 152 -4.09 6.32 -35.85
N LEU A 153 -3.99 5.10 -35.35
CA LEU A 153 -2.83 4.23 -35.49
C LEU A 153 -3.23 2.90 -36.12
N ASP A 154 -2.36 2.39 -36.99
CA ASP A 154 -2.47 1.03 -37.50
C ASP A 154 -1.95 0.05 -36.44
N CYS A 155 -2.83 -0.24 -35.47
CA CYS A 155 -2.52 -1.13 -34.35
C CYS A 155 -2.12 -2.54 -34.84
N ASP A 156 -2.70 -3.03 -35.93
CA ASP A 156 -2.37 -4.33 -36.52
C ASP A 156 -0.93 -4.36 -37.05
N ALA A 157 -0.50 -3.30 -37.75
CA ALA A 157 0.89 -3.18 -38.20
C ALA A 157 1.87 -3.11 -37.01
N ILE A 158 1.53 -2.38 -35.94
CA ILE A 158 2.35 -2.28 -34.72
C ILE A 158 2.45 -3.63 -34.01
N PHE A 159 1.35 -4.34 -33.82
CA PHE A 159 1.36 -5.68 -33.21
C PHE A 159 2.07 -6.71 -34.08
N GLY A 160 2.04 -6.54 -35.40
CA GLY A 160 2.80 -7.36 -36.35
C GLY A 160 4.32 -7.21 -36.22
N LEU A 161 4.81 -6.05 -35.77
CA LEU A 161 6.24 -5.78 -35.54
C LEU A 161 6.74 -6.35 -34.19
N ALA A 162 5.85 -6.64 -33.25
CA ALA A 162 6.19 -7.14 -31.91
C ALA A 162 6.29 -8.68 -31.84
N ARG A 163 6.13 -9.38 -32.97
CA ARG A 163 6.29 -10.83 -33.09
C ARG A 163 7.66 -11.25 -33.62
#